data_AF-A0A4P5WFP2-F1
#
_entry.id   AF-A0A4P5WFP2-F1
#
_cell.length_a   1.000
_cell.length_b   1.000
_cell.length_c   1.000
_cell.angle_alpha   90.00
_cell.angle_beta   90.00
_cell.angle_gamma   90.00
#
_symmetry.space_group_name_H-M   'P 1'
#
loop_
_entity.id
_entity.type
_entity.pdbx_description
1 polymer ?
#
loop_
_entity_poly.entity_id
_entity_poly.type
_entity_poly.pdbx_seq_one_letter_code
_entity_poly.pdbx_strand_id
1 'polypeptide(L)'
;MTSPQQQPVTFAAQAIPFDEFLASGKLPGGYLASEYIAQQFVERLVHYVLSVPAGSYTMAHLSHLLEQLDPRAQVFFFKRLKETSPESLKDFAPLYYGFMNEFHSLLFT
;
A
#
# COMPACT_ATOMS: atom_id res chain seq x y z
N MET A 1 -10.62 5.43 41.50
CA MET A 1 -11.14 5.22 40.14
C MET A 1 -9.97 5.40 39.18
N THR A 2 -9.29 4.32 38.82
CA THR A 2 -8.19 4.35 37.86
C THR A 2 -8.78 4.26 36.46
N SER A 3 -8.82 5.37 35.73
CA SER A 3 -9.17 5.37 34.31
C SER A 3 -8.22 4.42 33.57
N PRO A 4 -8.70 3.49 32.72
CA PRO A 4 -7.81 2.71 31.89
C PRO A 4 -7.07 3.69 30.97
N GLN A 5 -5.75 3.78 31.15
CA GLN A 5 -4.86 4.40 30.17
C GLN A 5 -5.12 3.68 28.84
N GLN A 6 -5.84 4.34 27.93
CA GLN A 6 -5.92 3.90 26.55
C GLN A 6 -4.50 3.96 25.99
N GLN A 7 -3.80 2.83 26.02
CA GLN A 7 -2.54 2.70 25.30
C GLN A 7 -2.82 3.06 23.84
N PRO A 8 -2.06 4.01 23.25
CA PRO A 8 -2.26 4.36 21.85
C PRO A 8 -2.06 3.09 21.02
N VAL A 9 -3.12 2.65 20.33
CA VAL A 9 -3.09 1.46 19.49
C VAL A 9 -2.03 1.69 18.41
N THR A 10 -1.03 0.82 18.34
CA THR A 10 0.02 0.90 17.32
C THR A 10 -0.62 0.87 15.94
N PHE A 11 -0.07 1.60 14.98
CA PHE A 11 -0.61 1.67 13.61
C PHE A 11 -0.86 0.28 13.00
N ALA A 12 0.03 -0.67 13.29
CA ALA A 12 -0.10 -2.07 12.88
C ALA A 12 -1.40 -2.74 13.36
N ALA A 13 -1.91 -2.36 14.53
CA ALA A 13 -3.12 -2.91 15.14
C ALA A 13 -4.41 -2.12 14.81
N GLN A 14 -4.30 -1.02 14.05
CA GLN A 14 -5.48 -0.22 13.67
C GLN A 14 -6.21 -0.85 12.47
N ALA A 15 -7.54 -0.77 12.42
CA ALA A 15 -8.27 -1.13 11.21
C ALA A 15 -8.03 -0.05 10.13
N ILE A 16 -7.59 -0.45 8.94
CA ILE A 16 -7.36 0.46 7.82
C ILE A 16 -8.50 0.27 6.80
N PRO A 17 -9.30 1.31 6.51
CA PRO A 17 -10.39 1.21 5.54
C PRO A 17 -9.84 1.32 4.10
N PHE A 18 -9.14 0.28 3.64
CA PHE A 18 -8.52 0.27 2.30
C PHE A 18 -9.54 0.43 1.17
N ASP A 19 -10.76 -0.07 1.34
CA ASP A 19 -11.86 0.13 0.38
C ASP A 19 -12.13 1.62 0.14
N GLU A 20 -12.28 2.39 1.22
CA GLU A 20 -12.52 3.83 1.16
C GLU A 20 -11.31 4.58 0.57
N PHE A 21 -10.09 4.15 0.90
CA PHE A 21 -8.88 4.77 0.38
C PHE A 21 -8.71 4.51 -1.12
N LEU A 22 -9.00 3.30 -1.59
CA LEU A 22 -8.99 2.96 -3.00
C LEU A 22 -10.10 3.71 -3.75
N ALA A 23 -11.31 3.76 -3.20
CA ALA A 23 -12.43 4.45 -3.83
C ALA A 23 -12.24 5.98 -3.90
N SER A 24 -11.65 6.59 -2.87
CA SER A 24 -11.38 8.02 -2.82
C SER A 24 -10.08 8.42 -3.53
N GLY A 25 -9.14 7.48 -3.72
CA GLY A 25 -7.80 7.72 -4.22
C GLY A 25 -6.95 8.60 -3.30
N LYS A 26 -7.33 8.75 -2.02
CA LYS A 26 -6.71 9.68 -1.08
C LYS A 26 -6.31 8.98 0.22
N LEU A 27 -5.10 9.29 0.68
CA LEU A 27 -4.61 8.88 1.98
C LEU A 27 -4.86 10.00 3.00
N PRO A 28 -5.36 9.67 4.21
CA PRO A 28 -5.48 10.64 5.28
C PRO A 28 -4.11 11.20 5.66
N GLY A 29 -4.06 12.52 5.93
CA GLY A 29 -2.83 13.19 6.36
C GLY A 29 -2.22 12.52 7.59
N GLY A 30 -0.94 12.17 7.51
CA GLY A 30 -0.20 11.51 8.59
C GLY A 30 0.11 10.02 8.35
N TYR A 31 -0.58 9.34 7.43
CA TYR A 31 -0.29 7.94 7.08
C TYR A 31 1.10 7.74 6.44
N LEU A 32 1.71 8.80 5.94
CA LEU A 32 3.06 8.82 5.35
C LEU A 32 4.04 9.67 6.16
N ALA A 33 3.68 10.06 7.39
CA ALA A 33 4.55 10.92 8.21
C ALA A 33 5.82 10.23 8.70
N SER A 34 5.90 8.90 8.60
CA SER A 34 7.05 8.10 9.01
C SER A 34 7.26 6.92 8.07
N GLU A 35 8.52 6.60 7.79
CA GLU A 35 8.92 5.45 6.97
C GLU A 35 8.37 4.13 7.53
N TYR A 36 8.31 3.98 8.85
CA TYR A 36 7.71 2.81 9.50
C TYR A 36 6.21 2.69 9.16
N ILE A 37 5.46 3.78 9.25
CA ILE A 37 4.01 3.79 8.98
C ILE A 37 3.78 3.49 7.49
N ALA A 38 4.57 4.09 6.60
CA ALA A 38 4.50 3.84 5.16
C ALA A 38 4.75 2.35 4.83
N GLN A 39 5.77 1.73 5.43
CA GLN A 39 6.05 0.30 5.23
C GLN A 39 4.91 -0.59 5.74
N GLN A 40 4.40 -0.32 6.94
CA GLN A 40 3.27 -1.07 7.51
C GLN A 40 1.98 -0.89 6.68
N PHE A 41 1.75 0.32 6.16
CA PHE A 41 0.63 0.60 5.27
C PHE A 41 0.74 -0.22 3.98
N VAL A 42 1.90 -0.18 3.33
CA VAL A 42 2.16 -0.88 2.07
C VAL A 42 2.04 -2.39 2.24
N GLU A 43 2.62 -2.95 3.30
CA GLU A 43 2.52 -4.39 3.58
C GLU A 43 1.06 -4.82 3.70
N ARG A 44 0.27 -4.06 4.46
CA ARG A 44 -1.16 -4.34 4.63
C ARG A 44 -1.98 -4.08 3.37
N LEU A 45 -1.60 -3.10 2.54
CA LEU A 45 -2.21 -2.85 1.25
C LEU A 45 -2.00 -4.06 0.32
N VAL A 46 -0.78 -4.60 0.26
CA VAL A 46 -0.48 -5.83 -0.51
C VAL A 46 -1.35 -6.99 -0.04
N HIS A 47 -1.45 -7.20 1.27
CA HIS A 47 -2.34 -8.24 1.81
C HIS A 47 -3.80 -7.99 1.42
N TYR A 48 -4.28 -6.74 1.50
CA TYR A 48 -5.65 -6.40 1.13
C TYR A 48 -5.93 -6.71 -0.34
N VAL A 49 -5.12 -6.20 -1.28
CA VAL A 49 -5.33 -6.38 -2.73
C VAL A 49 -5.25 -7.84 -3.18
N LEU A 50 -4.48 -8.67 -2.47
CA LEU A 50 -4.40 -10.11 -2.72
C LEU A 50 -5.54 -10.92 -2.07
N SER A 51 -6.19 -10.38 -1.04
CA SER A 51 -7.23 -11.11 -0.29
C SER A 51 -8.65 -10.79 -0.75
N VAL A 52 -8.89 -9.60 -1.30
CA VAL A 52 -10.21 -9.20 -1.77
C VAL A 52 -10.53 -9.82 -3.12
N PRO A 53 -11.82 -10.13 -3.40
CA PRO A 53 -12.20 -10.68 -4.70
C PRO A 53 -11.94 -9.68 -5.83
N ALA A 54 -11.66 -10.22 -7.02
CA ALA A 54 -11.48 -9.42 -8.23
C ALA A 54 -12.70 -8.50 -8.46
N GLY A 55 -12.44 -7.23 -8.78
CA GLY A 55 -13.48 -6.21 -8.96
C GLY A 55 -13.83 -5.39 -7.71
N SER A 56 -13.27 -5.72 -6.54
CA SER A 56 -13.43 -4.88 -5.32
C SER A 56 -12.80 -3.50 -5.47
N TYR A 57 -11.80 -3.38 -6.34
CA TYR A 57 -11.21 -2.11 -6.75
C TYR A 57 -10.79 -2.20 -8.23
N THR A 58 -10.56 -1.05 -8.86
CA THR A 58 -10.03 -0.99 -10.23
C THR A 58 -8.53 -0.73 -10.21
N MET A 59 -7.81 -1.12 -11.26
CA MET A 59 -6.37 -0.79 -11.36
C MET A 59 -6.11 0.72 -11.36
N ALA A 60 -7.07 1.54 -11.83
CA ALA A 60 -7.00 2.99 -11.74
C ALA A 60 -7.06 3.49 -10.28
N HIS A 61 -7.95 2.92 -9.46
CA HIS A 61 -8.03 3.23 -8.02
C HIS A 61 -6.73 2.89 -7.30
N LEU A 62 -6.16 1.72 -7.59
CA LEU A 62 -4.88 1.33 -7.01
C LEU A 62 -3.74 2.23 -7.51
N SER A 63 -3.68 2.55 -8.80
CA SER A 63 -2.68 3.46 -9.36
C SER A 63 -2.71 4.81 -8.64
N HIS A 64 -3.88 5.43 -8.54
CA HIS A 64 -4.03 6.72 -7.88
C HIS A 64 -3.62 6.69 -6.42
N LEU A 65 -3.93 5.60 -5.70
CA LEU A 65 -3.50 5.45 -4.32
C LEU A 65 -1.97 5.31 -4.21
N LEU A 66 -1.35 4.52 -5.10
CA LEU A 66 0.11 4.34 -5.13
C LEU A 66 0.83 5.66 -5.47
N GLU A 67 0.30 6.47 -6.39
CA GLU A 67 0.85 7.78 -6.74
C GLU A 67 0.93 8.75 -5.54
N GLN A 68 0.13 8.54 -4.49
CA GLN A 68 0.21 9.33 -3.25
C GLN A 68 1.36 8.92 -2.33
N LEU A 69 1.97 7.76 -2.55
CA LEU A 69 3.06 7.24 -1.73
C LEU A 69 4.41 7.79 -2.23
N ASP A 70 5.39 7.90 -1.33
CA ASP A 70 6.76 8.17 -1.75
C ASP A 70 7.30 7.06 -2.69
N PRO A 71 8.18 7.39 -3.64
CA PRO A 71 8.74 6.43 -4.61
C PRO A 71 9.28 5.14 -3.99
N ARG A 72 9.92 5.24 -2.82
CA ARG A 72 10.47 4.08 -2.08
C ARG A 72 9.36 3.14 -1.59
N ALA A 73 8.25 3.69 -1.11
CA ALA A 73 7.11 2.92 -0.63
C ALA A 73 6.37 2.24 -1.80
N GLN A 74 6.31 2.90 -2.96
CA GLN A 74 5.77 2.30 -4.17
C GLN A 74 6.65 1.15 -4.70
N VAL A 75 7.97 1.32 -4.73
CA VAL A 75 8.91 0.21 -5.03
C VAL A 75 8.73 -0.94 -4.05
N PHE A 76 8.60 -0.62 -2.75
CA PHE A 76 8.37 -1.63 -1.71
C PHE A 76 7.05 -2.39 -1.93
N PHE A 77 5.99 -1.73 -2.40
CA PHE A 77 4.72 -2.38 -2.75
C PHE A 77 4.93 -3.48 -3.80
N PHE A 78 5.59 -3.17 -4.92
CA PHE A 78 5.81 -4.17 -5.98
C PHE A 78 6.78 -5.27 -5.55
N LYS A 79 7.80 -4.94 -4.74
CA LYS A 79 8.69 -5.95 -4.16
C LYS A 79 7.90 -6.91 -3.27
N ARG A 80 7.08 -6.38 -2.34
CA ARG A 80 6.24 -7.19 -1.46
C ARG A 80 5.21 -8.00 -2.22
N LEU A 81 4.55 -7.42 -3.22
CA LEU A 81 3.60 -8.11 -4.09
C LEU A 81 4.25 -9.31 -4.78
N LYS A 82 5.45 -9.12 -5.34
CA LYS A 82 6.24 -10.19 -5.96
C LYS A 82 6.68 -11.27 -4.97
N GLU A 83 7.09 -10.88 -3.76
CA GLU A 83 7.49 -11.79 -2.69
C GLU A 83 6.30 -12.62 -2.16
N THR A 84 5.12 -12.01 -2.01
CA THR A 84 3.92 -12.67 -1.48
C THR A 84 3.20 -13.52 -2.52
N SER A 85 3.08 -13.03 -3.75
CA SER A 85 2.42 -13.76 -4.84
C SER A 85 3.03 -13.40 -6.20
N PRO A 86 4.04 -14.16 -6.66
CA PRO A 86 4.69 -13.91 -7.94
C PRO A 86 3.74 -14.11 -9.13
N GLU A 87 2.71 -14.93 -8.98
CA GLU A 87 1.71 -15.18 -10.03
C GLU A 87 0.79 -13.96 -10.25
N SER A 88 0.41 -13.29 -9.16
CA SER A 88 -0.42 -12.09 -9.20
C SER A 88 0.27 -10.91 -9.90
N LEU A 89 1.60 -10.93 -10.03
CA LEU A 89 2.35 -9.88 -10.73
C LEU A 89 1.87 -9.68 -12.18
N LYS A 90 1.30 -10.71 -12.80
CA LYS A 90 0.70 -10.64 -14.14
C LYS A 90 -0.54 -9.75 -14.17
N ASP A 91 -1.37 -9.81 -13.12
CA ASP A 91 -2.57 -8.99 -12.99
C ASP A 91 -2.22 -7.51 -12.74
N PHE A 92 -1.07 -7.26 -12.12
CA PHE A 92 -0.53 -5.92 -11.89
C PHE A 92 0.48 -5.48 -12.95
N ALA A 93 0.69 -6.25 -14.02
CA ALA A 93 1.72 -5.99 -15.01
C ALA A 93 1.67 -4.58 -15.63
N PRO A 94 0.50 -4.02 -16.01
CA PRO A 94 0.45 -2.66 -16.54
C PRO A 94 1.00 -1.61 -15.58
N LEU A 95 0.69 -1.74 -14.28
CA LEU A 95 1.21 -0.87 -13.24
C LEU A 95 2.70 -1.12 -13.03
N TYR A 96 3.10 -2.38 -12.87
CA TYR A 96 4.48 -2.78 -12.62
C TYR A 96 5.43 -2.30 -13.74
N TYR A 97 5.08 -2.47 -15.02
CA TYR A 97 5.94 -2.04 -16.12
C TYR A 97 6.02 -0.51 -16.25
N GLY A 98 4.91 0.21 -16.05
CA GLY A 98 4.94 1.67 -15.95
C GLY A 98 5.86 2.12 -14.81
N PHE A 99 5.78 1.44 -13.68
CA PHE A 99 6.60 1.71 -12.50
C PHE A 99 8.09 1.44 -12.69
N MET A 100 8.44 0.28 -13.24
CA MET A 100 9.82 -0.10 -13.49
C MET A 100 10.50 0.85 -14.48
N ASN A 101 9.74 1.43 -15.40
CA ASN A 101 10.25 2.45 -16.32
C ASN A 101 10.51 3.80 -15.61
N GLU A 102 9.63 4.21 -14.71
CA GLU A 102 9.74 5.49 -13.98
C GLU A 102 10.79 5.45 -12.86
N PHE A 103 10.90 4.34 -12.14
CA PHE A 103 11.74 4.21 -10.94
C PHE A 103 12.95 3.29 -11.12
N HIS A 104 13.32 3.00 -12.37
CA HIS A 104 14.49 2.18 -12.71
C HIS A 104 15.74 2.59 -11.90
N SER A 105 16.00 3.90 -11.78
CA SER A 105 17.16 4.40 -11.03
C SER A 105 17.10 4.16 -9.51
N LEU A 106 15.90 4.05 -8.92
CA LEU A 106 15.73 3.79 -7.48
C LEU A 106 15.77 2.30 -7.14
N LEU A 107 15.64 1.42 -8.12
CA LEU A 107 15.66 -0.03 -7.93
C LEU A 107 17.09 -0.60 -7.82
N PHE A 108 18.10 0.15 -8.24
CA PHE A 108 19.51 -0.29 -8.32
C PHE A 108 20.49 0.57 -7.51
N THR A 109 20.01 1.45 -6.63
CA THR A 109 20.84 2.20 -5.68
C THR A 109 20.80 1.58 -4.30
#